data_AF-A0A915UB55-F1
#
_entry.id   AF-A0A915UB55-F1
#
_cell.length_a   1.000
_cell.length_b   1.000
_cell.length_c   1.000
_cell.angle_alpha   90.00
_cell.angle_beta   90.00
_cell.angle_gamma   90.00
#
_symmetry.space_group_name_H-M   'P 1'
#
loop_
_entity.id
_entity.type
_entity.pdbx_description
1 polymer ?
#
loop_
_entity_poly.entity_id
_entity_poly.type
_entity_poly.pdbx_seq_one_letter_code
_entity_poly.pdbx_strand_id
1 'polypeptide(L)' 'MGWVSIIQERELREIFDLPDEVVVIAYLCIGFVSHFPERPELEQAGWLPRLNLDELVFYEQWGRKEQQQGS' A
#
# COMPACT_ATOMS: atom_id res chain seq x y z
N MET A 1 -4.08 -12.06 4.01
CA MET A 1 -3.17 -11.89 2.87
C MET A 1 -2.25 -10.73 3.19
N GLY A 2 -0.94 -10.90 3.03
CA GLY A 2 0.04 -9.86 3.27
C GLY A 2 0.95 -9.66 2.06
N TRP A 3 1.29 -8.40 1.75
CA TRP A 3 2.30 -8.02 0.77
C TRP A 3 3.66 -7.92 1.49
N VAL A 4 4.70 -8.56 0.95
CA VAL A 4 6.09 -8.32 1.38
C VAL A 4 6.88 -7.60 0.27
N SER A 5 7.38 -6.39 0.57
CA SER A 5 8.13 -5.53 -0.38
C SER A 5 9.60 -5.34 0.00
N ILE A 6 10.01 -5.75 1.21
CA ILE A 6 11.42 -5.74 1.63
C ILE A 6 12.05 -7.09 1.26
N ILE A 7 12.40 -7.25 -0.01
CA ILE A 7 13.01 -8.46 -0.58
C ILE A 7 14.05 -8.10 -1.64
N GLN A 8 15.07 -8.94 -1.82
CA GLN A 8 16.02 -8.81 -2.92
C GLN A 8 15.45 -9.47 -4.18
N GLU A 9 15.11 -8.68 -5.19
CA GLU A 9 14.51 -9.18 -6.44
C GLU A 9 15.35 -10.27 -7.11
N ARG A 10 16.69 -10.09 -7.09
CA ARG A 10 17.63 -11.05 -7.66
C ARG A 10 17.51 -12.44 -7.02
N GLU A 11 17.43 -12.49 -5.69
CA GLU A 11 17.27 -13.76 -4.97
C GLU A 11 15.94 -14.43 -5.35
N LEU A 12 14.87 -13.65 -5.51
CA LEU A 12 13.58 -14.17 -5.94
C LEU A 12 13.63 -14.75 -7.36
N ARG A 13 14.28 -14.06 -8.29
CA ARG A 13 14.47 -14.54 -9.67
C ARG A 13 15.26 -15.84 -9.70
N GLU A 14 16.32 -15.95 -8.91
CA GLU A 14 17.15 -17.17 -8.80
C GLU A 14 16.36 -18.34 -8.17
N ILE A 15 15.55 -18.10 -7.14
CA ILE A 15 14.75 -19.14 -6.47
C ILE A 15 13.65 -19.69 -7.39
N PHE A 16 12.98 -18.82 -8.15
CA PHE A 16 11.86 -19.19 -9.00
C PHE A 16 12.23 -19.42 -10.47
N ASP A 17 13.52 -19.37 -10.81
CA ASP A 17 14.05 -19.53 -12.18
C ASP A 17 13.32 -18.64 -13.20
N LEU A 18 13.20 -17.36 -12.87
CA LEU A 18 12.44 -16.41 -13.68
C LEU A 18 13.25 -15.91 -14.89
N PRO A 19 12.65 -15.84 -16.09
CA PRO A 19 13.25 -15.19 -17.25
C PRO A 19 13.51 -13.69 -17.04
N ASP A 20 14.48 -13.13 -17.75
CA ASP A 20 14.87 -11.72 -17.64
C ASP A 20 13.72 -10.75 -17.95
N GLU A 21 12.86 -11.11 -18.90
CA GLU A 21 11.68 -10.35 -19.34
C GLU A 21 10.52 -10.32 -18.34
N VAL A 22 10.56 -11.14 -17.28
CA VAL A 22 9.54 -11.15 -16.23
C VAL A 22 9.87 -10.12 -15.17
N VAL A 23 8.89 -9.31 -14.76
CA VAL A 23 9.04 -8.32 -13.68
C VAL A 23 8.22 -8.76 -12.47
N VAL A 24 8.88 -8.84 -11.31
CA VAL A 24 8.23 -9.17 -10.04
C VAL A 24 7.54 -7.93 -9.48
N ILE A 25 6.20 -7.95 -9.40
CA ILE A 25 5.42 -6.83 -8.86
C ILE A 25 5.17 -6.99 -7.36
N ALA A 26 4.88 -8.20 -6.89
CA ALA A 26 4.55 -8.46 -5.49
C ALA A 26 4.85 -9.90 -5.09
N TYR A 27 5.28 -10.08 -3.83
CA TYR A 27 5.32 -11.38 -3.16
C TYR A 27 4.19 -11.45 -2.12
N LEU A 28 3.29 -12.42 -2.27
CA LEU A 28 2.04 -12.50 -1.51
C LEU A 28 2.04 -13.71 -0.57
N CYS A 29 1.81 -13.45 0.72
CA CYS A 29 1.60 -14.49 1.73
C CYS A 29 0.09 -14.75 1.90
N ILE A 30 -0.33 -15.98 1.62
CA ILE A 30 -1.74 -16.41 1.68
C ILE A 30 -1.90 -17.48 2.77
N GLY A 31 -2.91 -17.31 3.63
CA GLY A 31 -3.25 -18.24 4.70
C GLY A 31 -4.58 -17.86 5.35
N PHE A 32 -5.23 -18.83 5.99
CA PHE A 32 -6.44 -18.58 6.78
C PHE A 32 -6.09 -17.87 8.09
N VAL A 33 -6.90 -16.89 8.47
CA VAL A 33 -6.75 -16.14 9.74
C VAL A 33 -8.02 -16.29 10.56
N SER A 34 -7.87 -16.28 11.89
CA SER A 34 -8.99 -16.39 12.83
C SER A 34 -9.78 -15.08 12.99
N HIS A 35 -9.15 -13.94 12.71
CA HIS A 35 -9.80 -12.63 12.76
C HIS A 35 -9.11 -11.63 11.82
N PHE A 36 -9.83 -10.58 11.44
CA PHE A 36 -9.28 -9.41 10.74
C PHE A 36 -9.25 -8.22 11.70
N PRO A 37 -8.13 -7.47 11.79
CA PRO A 37 -8.07 -6.29 12.65
C PRO A 37 -8.97 -5.16 12.09
N GLU A 38 -9.61 -4.39 12.98
CA GLU A 38 -10.50 -3.27 12.61
C GLU A 38 -9.73 -2.08 11.99
N ARG A 39 -8.43 -1.96 12.31
CA ARG A 39 -7.55 -0.90 11.82
C ARG A 39 -6.23 -1.50 11.30
N PRO A 40 -5.54 -0.84 10.34
CA PRO A 40 -4.21 -1.27 9.91
C PRO A 40 -3.25 -1.44 11.08
N GLU A 41 -2.45 -2.51 11.09
CA GLU A 41 -1.51 -2.79 12.18
C GLU A 41 -0.49 -1.66 12.39
N LEU A 42 -0.03 -1.02 11.32
CA LEU A 42 0.88 0.13 11.39
C LEU A 42 0.24 1.36 12.06
N GLU A 43 -1.07 1.55 11.90
CA GLU A 43 -1.82 2.59 12.59
C GLU A 43 -1.93 2.27 14.09
N GLN A 44 -2.22 1.00 14.42
CA GLN A 44 -2.27 0.54 15.82
C GLN A 44 -0.90 0.62 16.52
N ALA A 45 0.19 0.36 15.78
CA ALA A 45 1.56 0.47 16.26
C ALA A 45 2.08 1.92 16.31
N GLY A 46 1.28 2.91 15.89
CA GLY A 46 1.65 4.33 15.93
C GLY A 46 2.67 4.76 14.86
N TRP A 47 2.84 3.98 13.80
CA TRP A 47 3.82 4.26 12.73
C TRP A 47 3.38 5.40 11.81
N LEU A 48 2.15 5.36 11.33
CA LEU A 48 1.56 6.42 10.50
C LEU A 48 0.05 6.46 10.72
N PRO A 49 -0.54 7.60 11.12
CA PRO A 49 -1.98 7.74 11.21
C PRO A 49 -2.60 7.76 9.81
N ARG A 50 -3.87 7.38 9.70
CA ARG A 50 -4.62 7.47 8.45
C ARG A 50 -4.71 8.93 7.98
N LEU A 51 -4.31 9.19 6.74
CA LEU A 51 -4.43 10.52 6.12
C LEU A 51 -5.90 10.90 5.92
N ASN A 52 -6.22 12.18 6.15
CA ASN A 52 -7.55 12.70 5.88
C ASN A 52 -7.76 12.81 4.36
N LEU A 53 -8.89 12.30 3.85
CA LEU A 53 -9.19 12.29 2.42
C LEU A 53 -9.23 13.72 1.86
N ASP A 54 -9.74 14.67 2.63
CA ASP A 54 -9.85 16.08 2.23
C ASP A 54 -8.49 16.71 1.93
N GLU A 55 -7.39 16.16 2.47
CA GLU A 55 -6.02 16.60 2.18
C GLU A 55 -5.49 16.05 0.85
N LEU A 56 -6.08 14.98 0.31
CA LEU A 56 -5.64 14.32 -0.92
C LEU A 56 -6.50 14.68 -2.15
N VAL A 57 -7.68 15.26 -1.95
CA VAL A 57 -8.57 15.68 -3.06
C VAL A 57 -8.20 17.09 -3.54
N PHE A 58 -8.05 17.25 -4.86
CA PHE A 58 -7.82 18.53 -5.52
C PHE A 58 -8.73 18.67 -6.75
N TYR A 59 -9.05 19.91 -7.13
CA TYR A 59 -10.04 20.23 -8.16
C TYR A 59 -9.38 21.00 -9.29
N GLU A 60 -9.61 20.56 -10.53
CA GLU A 60 -9.10 21.12 -11.80
C GLU A 60 -7.57 21.09 -11.95
N GLN A 61 -6.82 21.35 -10.88
CA GLN A 61 -5.37 21.52 -10.85
C GLN A 61 -4.77 20.86 -9.61
N TRP A 62 -3.58 20.28 -9.76
CA TRP A 62 -2.81 19.74 -8.64
C TRP A 62 -2.60 20.81 -7.55
N GLY A 63 -2.90 20.46 -6.30
CA GLY A 63 -2.76 21.38 -5.16
C GLY A 63 -3.94 22.35 -4.93
N ARG A 64 -4.92 22.43 -5.84
CA ARG A 64 -6.08 23.32 -5.68
C ARG A 64 -7.19 22.65 -4.88
N LYS A 65 -7.46 23.14 -3.67
CA LYS A 65 -8.63 22.73 -2.86
C LYS A 65 -9.90 23.42 -3.36
N GLU A 66 -11.04 22.75 -3.22
CA GLU A 66 -12.35 23.39 -3.40
C GLU A 66 -12.45 24.51 -2.35
N GLN A 67 -12.69 25.74 -2.79
CA GLN A 67 -13.10 26.77 -1.85
C GLN A 67 -14.48 26.38 -1.37
N GLN A 68 -14.62 26.02 -0.08
CA GLN A 68 -15.92 25.91 0.57
C GLN A 68 -16.65 27.25 0.44
N GLN A 69 -17.44 27.42 -0.61
CA GLN A 69 -18.49 28.43 -0.68
C GLN A 69 -19.77 27.76 -0.15
N GLY A 70 -20.09 28.03 1.11
CA GLY A 70 -21.30 27.53 1.75
C GLY A 70 -21.46 28.09 3.16
N SER A 71 -22.34 29.08 3.27
CA SER A 71 -22.73 29.90 4.43
C SER A 71 -23.12 29.16 5.71
#